data_AF-A0A1G7VP73-F1
#
_entry.id   AF-A0A1G7VP73-F1
#
_cell.length_a   1.000
_cell.length_b   1.000
_cell.length_c   1.000
_cell.angle_alpha   90.00
_cell.angle_beta   90.00
_cell.angle_gamma   90.00
#
_symmetry.space_group_name_H-M   'P 1'
#
loop_
_entity.id
_entity.type
_entity.pdbx_description
1 polymer ?
#
loop_
_entity_poly.entity_id
_entity_poly.type
_entity_poly.pdbx_seq_one_letter_code
_entity_poly.pdbx_strand_id
1 'polypeptide(L)'
;MGIIFKNMKNTHKLIFVFILALIVLLFVRPKTPQEQVIAKYIKETNSNSYTLAMIVKESDFIDPYPKYGRLYHVWGVIGDFADVNFFYLYEDIDGWKVDKCGTGP
;
A
#
# COMPACT_ATOMS: atom_id res chain seq x y z
N MET A 1 48.51 -14.92 4.35
CA MET A 1 47.12 -15.42 4.51
C MET A 1 46.09 -14.39 4.97
N GLY A 2 46.46 -13.22 5.51
CA GLY A 2 45.47 -12.26 6.05
C GLY A 2 44.61 -11.49 5.02
N ILE A 3 45.09 -11.31 3.79
CA ILE A 3 44.41 -10.48 2.76
C ILE A 3 43.24 -11.25 2.10
N ILE A 4 43.41 -12.55 1.86
CA ILE A 4 42.40 -13.40 1.20
C ILE A 4 41.15 -13.56 2.07
N PHE A 5 41.32 -13.80 3.38
CA PHE A 5 40.22 -13.89 4.33
C PHE A 5 39.45 -12.57 4.48
N LYS A 6 40.15 -11.42 4.45
CA LYS A 6 39.52 -10.09 4.53
C LYS A 6 38.67 -9.79 3.29
N ASN A 7 39.16 -10.17 2.10
CA ASN A 7 38.42 -10.01 0.84
C ASN A 7 37.18 -10.91 0.79
N MET A 8 37.29 -12.20 1.18
CA MET A 8 36.13 -13.10 1.25
C MET A 8 35.03 -12.59 2.18
N LYS A 9 35.40 -12.03 3.35
CA LYS A 9 34.44 -11.49 4.33
C LYS A 9 33.70 -10.25 3.81
N ASN A 10 34.37 -9.43 3.01
CA ASN A 10 33.76 -8.27 2.34
C ASN A 10 32.85 -8.69 1.18
N THR A 11 33.25 -9.69 0.39
CA THR A 11 32.41 -10.23 -0.69
C THR A 11 31.10 -10.82 -0.17
N HIS A 12 31.12 -11.56 0.94
CA HIS A 12 29.90 -12.10 1.55
C HIS A 12 28.95 -11.01 2.05
N LYS A 13 29.48 -9.95 2.68
CA LYS A 13 28.66 -8.79 3.09
C LYS A 13 28.01 -8.11 1.89
N LEU A 14 28.75 -7.99 0.79
CA LEU A 14 28.27 -7.34 -0.43
C LEU A 14 27.15 -8.16 -1.11
N ILE A 15 27.31 -9.48 -1.17
CA ILE A 15 26.26 -10.41 -1.64
C ILE A 15 25.02 -10.33 -0.73
N PHE A 16 25.20 -10.30 0.59
CA PHE A 16 24.09 -10.19 1.54
C PHE A 16 23.30 -8.87 1.36
N VAL A 17 24.00 -7.74 1.23
CA VAL A 17 23.37 -6.43 0.96
C VAL A 17 22.64 -6.44 -0.39
N PHE A 18 23.22 -7.08 -1.41
CA PHE A 18 22.59 -7.21 -2.72
C PHE A 18 21.30 -8.04 -2.65
N ILE A 19 21.32 -9.20 -1.98
CA ILE A 19 20.12 -10.03 -1.77
C ILE A 19 19.07 -9.25 -0.99
N LEU A 20 19.46 -8.54 0.06
CA LEU A 20 18.53 -7.73 0.85
C LEU A 20 17.89 -6.61 0.01
N ALA A 21 18.69 -5.90 -0.79
CA ALA A 21 18.18 -4.90 -1.72
C ALA A 21 17.24 -5.50 -2.76
N LEU A 22 17.54 -6.71 -3.26
CA LEU A 22 16.70 -7.42 -4.21
C LEU A 22 15.35 -7.85 -3.60
N ILE A 23 15.37 -8.33 -2.35
CA ILE A 23 14.15 -8.62 -1.58
C ILE A 23 13.33 -7.35 -1.43
N VAL A 24 13.93 -6.25 -0.95
CA VAL A 24 13.23 -4.96 -0.82
C VAL A 24 12.65 -4.54 -2.17
N LEU A 25 13.41 -4.64 -3.26
CA LEU A 25 12.93 -4.29 -4.61
C LEU A 25 11.71 -5.14 -5.04
N LEU A 26 11.73 -6.45 -4.74
CA LEU A 26 10.63 -7.35 -5.07
C LEU A 26 9.37 -7.09 -4.26
N PHE A 27 9.51 -6.60 -3.01
CA PHE A 27 8.39 -6.30 -2.12
C PHE A 27 7.93 -4.83 -2.18
N VAL A 28 8.71 -3.93 -2.77
CA VAL A 28 8.33 -2.52 -2.99
C VAL A 28 7.62 -2.41 -4.33
N ARG A 29 6.35 -2.80 -4.34
CA ARG A 29 5.44 -2.46 -5.43
C ARG A 29 5.17 -0.95 -5.41
N PRO A 30 5.26 -0.24 -6.55
CA PRO A 30 4.83 1.16 -6.61
C PRO A 30 3.34 1.27 -6.29
N LYS A 31 2.99 2.16 -5.35
CA LYS A 31 1.59 2.39 -4.97
C LYS A 31 0.84 3.07 -6.09
N THR A 32 -0.35 2.59 -6.42
CA THR A 32 -1.27 3.25 -7.37
C THR A 32 -1.77 4.59 -6.81
N PRO A 33 -2.24 5.52 -7.66
CA PRO A 33 -2.85 6.77 -7.18
C PRO A 33 -3.97 6.54 -6.16
N GLN A 34 -4.79 5.50 -6.38
CA GLN A 34 -5.87 5.08 -5.47
C GLN A 34 -5.31 4.59 -4.12
N GLU A 35 -4.26 3.77 -4.14
CA GLU A 35 -3.56 3.32 -2.93
C GLU A 35 -2.95 4.50 -2.15
N GLN A 36 -2.44 5.51 -2.85
CA GLN A 36 -1.84 6.69 -2.22
C GLN A 36 -2.90 7.56 -1.54
N VAL A 37 -4.02 7.85 -2.20
CA VAL A 37 -5.08 8.69 -1.61
C VAL A 37 -5.78 7.99 -0.45
N ILE A 38 -6.05 6.69 -0.55
CA ILE A 38 -6.66 5.93 0.56
C ILE A 38 -5.70 5.89 1.75
N ALA A 39 -4.40 5.61 1.52
CA ALA A 39 -3.42 5.60 2.60
C ALA A 39 -3.28 6.98 3.27
N LYS A 40 -3.35 8.07 2.48
CA LYS A 40 -3.36 9.43 3.01
C LYS A 40 -4.61 9.67 3.87
N TYR A 41 -5.80 9.34 3.35
CA TYR A 41 -7.06 9.48 4.06
C TYR A 41 -7.07 8.72 5.39
N ILE A 42 -6.65 7.46 5.39
CA ILE A 42 -6.57 6.64 6.61
C ILE A 42 -5.62 7.28 7.62
N LYS A 43 -4.43 7.72 7.18
CA LYS A 43 -3.44 8.35 8.05
C LYS A 43 -3.94 9.66 8.66
N GLU A 44 -4.69 10.46 7.89
CA GLU A 44 -5.28 11.73 8.34
C GLU A 44 -6.48 11.52 9.28
N THR A 45 -7.24 10.44 9.07
CA THR A 45 -8.46 10.13 9.85
C THR A 45 -8.15 9.34 11.13
N ASN A 46 -7.15 8.45 11.09
CA ASN A 46 -6.77 7.59 12.21
C ASN A 46 -5.25 7.33 12.20
N SER A 47 -4.54 7.92 13.17
CA SER A 47 -3.08 7.79 13.28
C SER A 47 -2.60 6.40 13.72
N ASN A 48 -3.50 5.55 14.22
CA ASN A 48 -3.17 4.21 14.75
C ASN A 48 -3.31 3.10 13.68
N SER A 49 -3.63 3.47 12.45
CA SER A 49 -3.85 2.52 11.36
C SER A 49 -2.68 2.52 10.36
N TYR A 50 -2.33 1.34 9.88
CA TYR A 50 -1.17 1.10 9.02
C TYR A 50 -1.60 0.43 7.71
N THR A 51 -1.00 0.86 6.59
CA THR A 51 -1.34 0.40 5.23
C THR A 51 -0.14 -0.23 4.51
N LEU A 52 0.72 -0.94 5.25
CA LEU A 52 2.04 -1.39 4.77
C LEU A 52 1.94 -2.34 3.57
N ALA A 53 0.96 -3.24 3.57
CA ALA A 53 0.71 -4.22 2.51
C ALA A 53 -0.65 -3.98 1.81
N MET A 54 -1.09 -2.72 1.79
CA MET A 54 -2.42 -2.39 1.29
C MET A 54 -2.51 -2.62 -0.22
N ILE A 55 -3.56 -3.33 -0.64
CA ILE A 55 -3.90 -3.56 -2.05
C ILE A 55 -5.27 -2.97 -2.28
N VAL A 56 -5.40 -2.15 -3.32
CA VAL A 56 -6.67 -1.58 -3.75
C VAL A 56 -7.03 -2.15 -5.12
N LYS A 57 -8.27 -2.64 -5.27
CA LYS A 57 -8.85 -3.02 -6.56
C LYS A 57 -10.20 -2.36 -6.72
N GLU A 58 -10.57 -2.09 -7.96
CA GLU A 58 -11.95 -1.70 -8.28
C GLU A 58 -12.87 -2.85 -7.86
N SER A 59 -14.02 -2.49 -7.29
CA SER A 59 -14.95 -3.46 -6.74
C SER A 59 -15.69 -4.19 -7.85
N ASP A 60 -15.76 -5.52 -7.76
CA ASP A 60 -16.60 -6.35 -8.63
C ASP A 60 -18.09 -6.32 -8.21
N PHE A 61 -18.43 -5.67 -7.09
CA PHE A 61 -19.79 -5.54 -6.62
C PHE A 61 -20.57 -4.51 -7.43
N ILE A 62 -21.88 -4.75 -7.63
CA ILE A 62 -22.79 -3.76 -8.21
C ILE A 62 -22.79 -2.56 -7.26
N ASP A 63 -22.32 -1.41 -7.76
CA ASP A 63 -22.24 -0.17 -7.00
C ASP A 63 -23.66 0.29 -6.58
N PRO A 64 -23.99 0.25 -5.27
CA PRO A 64 -25.29 0.71 -4.80
C PRO A 64 -25.41 2.25 -4.76
N TYR A 65 -24.29 2.97 -4.80
CA TYR A 65 -24.24 4.42 -4.62
C TYR A 65 -23.26 5.12 -5.60
N PRO A 66 -23.49 5.04 -6.93
CA PRO A 66 -22.58 5.58 -7.95
C PRO A 66 -22.40 7.10 -7.90
N LYS A 67 -23.26 7.82 -7.17
CA LYS A 67 -23.14 9.26 -6.94
C LYS A 67 -21.88 9.67 -6.17
N TYR A 68 -21.25 8.73 -5.46
CA TYR A 68 -20.05 8.97 -4.64
C TYR A 68 -18.74 8.69 -5.40
N GLY A 69 -18.82 8.27 -6.65
CA GLY A 69 -17.66 7.94 -7.49
C GLY A 69 -17.57 6.44 -7.76
N ARG A 70 -16.36 5.93 -7.98
CA ARG A 70 -16.08 4.52 -8.24
C ARG A 70 -15.78 3.79 -6.95
N LEU A 71 -16.37 2.61 -6.77
CA LEU A 71 -16.18 1.78 -5.60
C LEU A 71 -14.90 0.94 -5.71
N TYR A 72 -14.05 1.00 -4.69
CA TYR A 72 -12.84 0.21 -4.56
C TYR A 72 -12.86 -0.64 -3.29
N HIS A 73 -12.42 -1.89 -3.43
CA HIS A 73 -12.19 -2.81 -2.32
C HIS A 73 -10.70 -2.76 -1.93
N VAL A 74 -10.45 -2.65 -0.64
CA VAL A 74 -9.15 -2.49 -0.02
C VAL A 74 -8.87 -3.66 0.91
N TRP A 75 -7.69 -4.25 0.78
CA TRP A 75 -7.17 -5.26 1.70
C TRP A 75 -5.88 -4.79 2.34
N GLY A 76 -5.53 -5.35 3.51
CA GLY A 76 -4.22 -5.14 4.13
C GLY A 76 -4.08 -3.85 4.94
N VAL A 77 -5.21 -3.31 5.43
CA VAL A 77 -5.24 -2.27 6.46
C VAL A 77 -5.18 -2.93 7.84
N ILE A 78 -4.33 -2.43 8.74
CA ILE A 78 -4.14 -2.95 10.10
C ILE A 78 -4.45 -1.82 11.09
N GLY A 79 -5.17 -2.11 12.17
CA GLY A 79 -5.52 -1.15 13.22
C GLY A 79 -7.01 -0.86 13.27
N ASP A 80 -7.39 0.28 13.83
CA ASP A 80 -8.80 0.67 14.03
C ASP A 80 -9.59 0.83 12.72
N PHE A 81 -8.88 1.00 11.59
CA PHE A 81 -9.48 1.11 10.26
C PHE A 81 -9.56 -0.24 9.53
N ALA A 82 -9.18 -1.36 10.17
CA ALA A 82 -9.12 -2.68 9.53
C ALA A 82 -10.48 -3.23 9.10
N ASP A 83 -11.57 -2.77 9.71
CA ASP A 83 -12.93 -3.18 9.32
C ASP A 83 -13.43 -2.46 8.06
N VAL A 84 -12.80 -1.34 7.70
CA VAL A 84 -13.19 -0.52 6.54
C VAL A 84 -12.48 -1.03 5.29
N ASN A 85 -13.25 -1.75 4.48
CA ASN A 85 -12.74 -2.44 3.30
C ASN A 85 -13.22 -1.79 1.99
N PHE A 86 -14.16 -0.85 2.02
CA PHE A 86 -14.72 -0.24 0.82
C PHE A 86 -14.54 1.28 0.82
N PHE A 87 -14.10 1.82 -0.31
CA PHE A 87 -13.83 3.24 -0.51
C PHE A 87 -14.39 3.71 -1.84
N TYR A 88 -15.18 4.78 -1.80
CA TYR A 88 -15.63 5.53 -2.95
C TYR A 88 -14.61 6.59 -3.29
N LEU A 89 -14.07 6.50 -4.51
CA LEU A 89 -13.07 7.41 -5.03
C LEU A 89 -13.65 8.17 -6.23
N TYR A 90 -13.41 9.47 -6.28
CA TYR A 90 -13.67 10.28 -7.46
C TYR A 90 -12.39 10.96 -7.91
N GLU A 91 -12.33 11.30 -9.20
CA GLU A 91 -11.21 12.00 -9.80
C GLU A 91 -11.66 13.43 -10.14
N ASP A 92 -10.90 14.42 -9.66
CA ASP A 92 -11.07 15.82 -10.04
C ASP A 92 -9.78 16.40 -10.63
N ILE A 93 -9.74 17.72 -10.84
CA ILE A 93 -8.61 18.42 -11.46
C ILE A 93 -7.30 18.25 -10.65
N ASP A 94 -7.40 18.05 -9.33
CA ASP A 94 -6.25 17.87 -8.44
C ASP A 94 -5.87 16.38 -8.26
N GLY A 95 -6.64 15.47 -8.86
CA GLY A 95 -6.42 14.03 -8.84
C GLY A 95 -7.48 13.25 -8.05
N TRP A 96 -7.09 12.07 -7.59
CA TRP A 96 -7.99 11.16 -6.87
C TRP A 96 -8.27 11.62 -5.45
N LYS A 97 -9.55 11.54 -5.03
CA LYS A 97 -10.04 11.92 -3.70
C LYS A 97 -10.99 10.84 -3.15
N VAL A 98 -10.99 10.67 -1.82
CA VAL A 98 -11.93 9.78 -1.10
C VAL A 98 -13.19 10.58 -0.77
N ASP A 99 -14.34 10.13 -1.25
CA ASP A 99 -15.63 10.74 -0.90
C ASP A 99 -16.28 10.05 0.30
N LYS A 100 -16.28 8.71 0.30
CA LYS A 100 -16.94 7.92 1.34
C LYS A 100 -16.22 6.59 1.56
N CYS A 101 -16.26 6.05 2.77
CA CYS A 101 -15.73 4.73 3.09
C CYS A 101 -16.67 3.96 4.03
N GLY A 102 -16.57 2.64 4.04
CA GLY A 102 -17.42 1.78 4.87
C GLY A 102 -16.96 0.33 5.00
N THR A 103 -17.66 -0.38 5.87
CA THR A 103 -17.48 -1.81 6.15
C THR A 103 -18.46 -2.63 5.32
N GLY A 104 -17.98 -3.55 4.48
CA GLY A 104 -18.84 -4.39 3.62
C GLY A 104 -19.35 -3.67 2.35
N PRO A 105 -19.87 -4.43 1.36
CA PRO A 105 -20.58 -3.86 0.22
C PRO A 105 -21.91 -3.22 0.63
#